data_AF-K5W5L8-F1
#
_entry.id   AF-K5W5L8-F1
#
_cell.length_a   1.000
_cell.length_b   1.000
_cell.length_c   1.000
_cell.angle_alpha   90.00
_cell.angle_beta   90.00
_cell.angle_gamma   90.00
#
_symmetry.space_group_name_H-M   'P 1'
#
loop_
_entity.id
_entity.type
_entity.pdbx_description
1 polymer ?
#
loop_
_entity_poly.entity_id
_entity_poly.type
_entity_poly.pdbx_seq_one_letter_code
_entity_poly.pdbx_strand_id
1 'polypeptide(L)'
;MANLQPLICTSLHLPPDLQPFLRIHEISLQSFLPNVDRLRLALEADQSNNPEASDIFFETRKVLKEELQKCFTVIQAAQELAYRYSRVLKVLSEEKPTQERLGEVYVGALAGMECSREAQQGMAVFRREFESAITRVTAILNTKYEIGTKTLLTSTENTQAVSEILTTIDECNELLKQCNREFAKLAKQTRDVGSIDSNLPSEEETQLMRAKWQTFHDNICDVWKHGYKISNQILYPILDNPPNASERRKSRKNVSLWRILFQRQDKRDFIRSTNALPAIGPEVAFGTSPELQTNVTNPVNPTEGLVSSGTTEDHDNIPTKGTSPKIPPFRKRLFLFLAPKFIV
;
A
#
# COMPACT_ATOMS: atom_id res chain seq x y z
N MET A 1 -8.72 35.21 25.75
CA MET A 1 -8.69 34.13 24.75
C MET A 1 -7.70 33.09 25.28
N ALA A 2 -8.18 31.91 25.67
CA ALA A 2 -7.30 30.86 26.16
C ALA A 2 -6.40 30.40 25.00
N ASN A 3 -5.09 30.51 25.19
CA ASN A 3 -4.08 30.06 24.26
C ASN A 3 -4.16 28.52 24.25
N LEU A 4 -4.79 27.93 23.23
CA LEU A 4 -4.89 26.48 23.06
C LEU A 4 -3.48 25.97 22.75
N GLN A 5 -2.74 25.58 23.79
CA GLN A 5 -1.50 24.83 23.61
C GLN A 5 -1.82 23.54 22.86
N PRO A 6 -0.97 23.12 21.91
CA PRO A 6 -1.15 21.86 21.22
C PRO A 6 -1.13 20.72 22.24
N LEU A 7 -2.19 19.92 22.26
CA LEU A 7 -2.27 18.73 23.11
C LEU A 7 -1.18 17.75 22.64
N ILE A 8 -0.18 17.51 23.48
CA ILE A 8 0.89 16.54 23.21
C ILE A 8 0.41 15.19 23.72
N CYS A 9 0.20 14.22 22.83
CA CYS A 9 -0.11 12.85 23.23
C CYS A 9 1.18 12.19 23.70
N THR A 10 1.29 11.90 24.99
CA THR A 10 2.51 11.35 25.60
C THR A 10 2.45 9.85 25.76
N SER A 11 1.24 9.28 25.90
CA SER A 11 1.07 7.87 26.28
C SER A 11 0.27 7.08 25.26
N LEU A 12 -0.67 7.71 24.55
CA LEU A 12 -1.49 7.05 23.55
C LEU A 12 -0.94 7.21 22.13
N HIS A 13 -1.36 6.32 21.24
CA HIS A 13 -0.85 6.23 19.88
C HIS A 13 -1.94 6.51 18.85
N LEU A 14 -1.56 7.25 17.81
CA LEU A 14 -2.42 7.58 16.70
C LEU A 14 -2.73 6.33 15.86
N PRO A 15 -3.92 6.28 15.22
CA PRO A 15 -4.18 5.27 14.19
C PRO A 15 -3.20 5.42 13.02
N PRO A 16 -3.00 4.34 12.24
CA PRO A 16 -2.33 4.40 10.93
C PRO A 16 -2.94 5.49 10.03
N ASP A 17 -2.14 5.95 9.06
CA ASP A 17 -2.68 6.77 7.97
C ASP A 17 -3.77 5.98 7.21
N LEU A 18 -4.91 6.63 6.99
CA LEU A 18 -6.09 6.04 6.37
C LEU A 18 -5.94 5.88 4.85
N GLN A 19 -5.20 6.80 4.22
CA GLN A 19 -5.16 6.92 2.77
C GLN A 19 -4.68 5.66 2.04
N PRO A 20 -3.64 4.94 2.49
CA PRO A 20 -3.18 3.72 1.81
C PRO A 20 -4.24 2.61 1.75
N PHE A 21 -4.97 2.40 2.85
CA PHE A 21 -6.02 1.37 2.93
C PHE A 21 -7.17 1.66 1.96
N LEU A 22 -7.58 2.92 1.89
CA LEU A 22 -8.65 3.34 0.99
C LEU A 22 -8.22 3.33 -0.47
N ARG A 23 -6.98 3.73 -0.75
CA ARG A 23 -6.45 3.77 -2.11
C ARG A 23 -6.33 2.38 -2.72
N ILE A 24 -5.95 1.36 -1.94
CA ILE A 24 -5.95 -0.05 -2.38
C ILE A 24 -7.36 -0.49 -2.84
N HIS A 25 -8.39 -0.12 -2.07
CA HIS A 25 -9.78 -0.40 -2.43
C HIS A 25 -10.20 0.32 -3.72
N GLU A 26 -9.85 1.60 -3.83
CA GLU A 26 -10.16 2.41 -5.00
C GLU A 26 -9.52 1.87 -6.28
N ILE A 27 -8.23 1.58 -6.24
CA ILE A 27 -7.47 0.95 -7.33
C ILE A 27 -8.15 -0.33 -7.82
N SER A 28 -8.61 -1.15 -6.89
CA SER A 28 -9.27 -2.42 -7.24
C SER A 28 -10.57 -2.21 -8.00
N LEU A 29 -11.34 -1.19 -7.62
CA LEU A 29 -12.62 -0.85 -8.21
C LEU A 29 -12.48 -0.09 -9.54
N GLN A 30 -11.56 0.86 -9.61
CA GLN A 30 -11.46 1.83 -10.71
C GLN A 30 -10.42 1.45 -11.77
N SER A 31 -9.44 0.64 -11.42
CA SER A 31 -8.37 0.24 -12.35
C SER A 31 -8.42 -1.25 -12.64
N PHE A 32 -8.28 -2.12 -11.63
CA PHE A 32 -8.20 -3.56 -11.89
C PHE A 32 -9.48 -4.12 -12.51
N LEU A 33 -10.63 -3.91 -11.87
CA LEU A 33 -11.90 -4.45 -12.36
C LEU A 33 -12.21 -4.04 -13.82
N PRO A 34 -12.28 -2.74 -14.19
CA PRO A 34 -12.67 -2.36 -15.55
C PRO A 34 -11.63 -2.72 -16.60
N ASN A 35 -10.32 -2.61 -16.31
CA ASN A 35 -9.30 -2.92 -17.32
C ASN A 35 -9.18 -4.42 -17.56
N VAL A 36 -9.31 -5.24 -16.52
CA VAL A 36 -9.32 -6.70 -16.68
C VAL A 36 -10.59 -7.17 -17.38
N ASP A 37 -11.74 -6.56 -17.08
CA ASP A 37 -12.99 -6.87 -17.77
C ASP A 37 -12.95 -6.48 -19.26
N ARG A 38 -12.35 -5.34 -19.58
CA ARG A 38 -12.12 -4.92 -20.97
C ARG A 38 -11.28 -5.95 -21.73
N LEU A 39 -10.17 -6.41 -21.15
CA LEU A 39 -9.30 -7.41 -21.78
C LEU A 39 -10.02 -8.76 -21.95
N ARG A 40 -10.85 -9.16 -20.97
CA ARG A 40 -11.72 -10.33 -21.08
C ARG A 40 -12.68 -10.19 -22.27
N LEU A 41 -13.42 -9.09 -22.36
CA LEU A 41 -14.38 -8.87 -23.45
C LEU A 41 -13.69 -8.87 -24.83
N ALA A 42 -12.47 -8.31 -24.91
CA ALA A 42 -11.69 -8.32 -26.13
C ALA A 42 -11.29 -9.73 -26.58
N LEU A 43 -10.98 -10.62 -25.62
CA LEU A 43 -10.69 -12.03 -25.88
C LEU A 43 -11.94 -12.83 -26.21
N GLU A 44 -13.06 -12.59 -25.52
CA GLU A 44 -14.33 -13.28 -25.77
C GLU A 44 -14.88 -13.00 -27.17
N ALA A 45 -14.74 -11.76 -27.66
CA ALA A 45 -15.13 -11.39 -29.01
C ALA A 45 -14.40 -12.19 -30.10
N ASP A 46 -13.24 -12.75 -29.78
CA ASP A 46 -12.38 -13.53 -30.68
C ASP A 46 -12.18 -14.98 -30.21
N GLN A 47 -13.00 -15.44 -29.25
CA GLN A 47 -12.80 -16.73 -28.57
C GLN A 47 -12.93 -17.92 -29.51
N SER A 48 -13.82 -17.84 -30.50
CA SER A 48 -14.00 -18.89 -31.52
C SER A 48 -12.71 -19.13 -32.32
N ASN A 49 -11.91 -18.08 -32.51
CA ASN A 49 -10.62 -18.17 -33.20
C ASN A 49 -9.48 -18.45 -32.21
N ASN A 50 -9.61 -18.03 -30.94
CA ASN A 50 -8.53 -18.03 -29.94
C ASN A 50 -8.96 -18.54 -28.54
N PRO A 51 -9.37 -19.82 -28.41
CA PRO A 51 -9.76 -20.38 -27.13
C PRO A 51 -8.59 -20.42 -26.12
N GLU A 52 -7.38 -20.77 -26.58
CA GLU A 52 -6.18 -20.82 -25.74
C GLU A 52 -5.84 -19.46 -25.09
N ALA A 53 -6.02 -18.35 -25.83
CA ALA A 53 -5.78 -17.02 -25.29
C ALA A 53 -6.79 -16.65 -24.19
N SER A 54 -8.04 -17.09 -24.35
CA SER A 54 -9.09 -16.91 -23.34
C SER A 54 -8.79 -17.72 -22.07
N ASP A 55 -8.33 -18.96 -22.21
CA ASP A 55 -7.96 -19.82 -21.07
C ASP A 55 -6.78 -19.23 -20.27
N ILE A 56 -5.74 -18.75 -20.96
CA ILE A 56 -4.59 -18.08 -20.32
C ILE A 56 -5.05 -16.88 -19.49
N PHE A 57 -5.94 -16.06 -20.04
CA PHE A 57 -6.42 -14.88 -19.36
C PHE A 57 -7.38 -15.21 -18.21
N PHE A 58 -8.17 -16.29 -18.32
CA PHE A 58 -8.98 -16.80 -17.22
C PHE A 58 -8.13 -17.19 -16.00
N GLU A 59 -7.03 -17.93 -16.21
CA GLU A 59 -6.11 -18.27 -15.12
C GLU A 59 -5.45 -17.03 -14.52
N THR A 60 -5.12 -16.04 -15.34
CA THR A 60 -4.56 -14.76 -14.88
C THR A 60 -5.54 -14.00 -13.97
N ARG A 61 -6.85 -14.05 -14.27
CA ARG A 61 -7.91 -13.45 -13.45
C ARG A 61 -8.11 -14.19 -12.13
N LYS A 62 -7.94 -15.50 -12.13
CA LYS A 62 -7.96 -16.32 -10.91
C LYS A 62 -6.81 -15.94 -9.98
N VAL A 63 -5.59 -15.81 -10.52
CA VAL A 63 -4.44 -15.30 -9.76
C VAL A 63 -4.73 -13.91 -9.20
N LEU A 64 -5.21 -12.97 -10.02
CA LEU A 64 -5.55 -11.62 -9.55
C LEU A 64 -6.56 -11.64 -8.40
N LYS A 65 -7.61 -12.45 -8.49
CA LYS A 65 -8.60 -12.59 -7.42
C LYS A 65 -7.94 -13.01 -6.11
N GLU A 66 -7.16 -14.09 -6.14
CA GLU A 66 -6.50 -14.65 -4.95
C GLU A 66 -5.55 -13.63 -4.33
N GLU A 67 -4.77 -12.95 -5.16
CA GLU A 67 -3.79 -11.97 -4.68
C GLU A 67 -4.44 -10.67 -4.18
N LEU A 68 -5.53 -10.20 -4.79
CA LEU A 68 -6.30 -9.07 -4.26
C LEU A 68 -6.98 -9.39 -2.93
N GLN A 69 -7.41 -10.63 -2.70
CA GLN A 69 -7.96 -11.02 -1.40
C GLN A 69 -6.94 -10.81 -0.27
N LYS A 70 -5.65 -11.09 -0.53
CA LYS A 70 -4.57 -10.80 0.43
C LYS A 70 -4.47 -9.29 0.71
N CYS A 71 -4.58 -8.44 -0.31
CA CYS A 71 -4.64 -6.98 -0.11
C CYS A 71 -5.84 -6.56 0.78
N PHE A 72 -7.01 -7.17 0.59
CA PHE A 72 -8.17 -6.86 1.42
C PHE A 72 -8.07 -7.41 2.85
N THR A 73 -7.32 -8.48 3.08
CA THR A 73 -6.97 -8.95 4.43
C THR A 73 -6.17 -7.90 5.21
N VAL A 74 -5.34 -7.08 4.54
CA VAL A 74 -4.65 -5.95 5.18
C VAL A 74 -5.64 -4.91 5.71
N ILE A 75 -6.70 -4.60 4.95
CA ILE A 75 -7.75 -3.66 5.36
C ILE A 75 -8.58 -4.27 6.50
N GLN A 76 -8.86 -5.58 6.46
CA GLN A 76 -9.50 -6.28 7.56
C GLN A 76 -8.66 -6.22 8.85
N ALA A 77 -7.34 -6.43 8.75
CA ALA A 77 -6.43 -6.33 9.88
C ALA A 77 -6.42 -4.91 10.48
N ALA A 78 -6.48 -3.87 9.64
CA ALA A 78 -6.60 -2.48 10.11
C ALA A 78 -7.93 -2.23 10.85
N GLN A 79 -9.05 -2.77 10.35
CA GLN A 79 -10.35 -2.65 11.02
C GLN A 79 -10.33 -3.33 12.39
N GLU A 80 -9.82 -4.56 12.45
CA GLU A 80 -9.69 -5.32 13.69
C GLU A 80 -8.76 -4.63 14.70
N LEU A 81 -7.66 -4.06 14.22
CA LEU A 81 -6.74 -3.27 15.05
C LEU A 81 -7.45 -2.06 15.67
N ALA A 82 -8.26 -1.34 14.87
CA ALA A 82 -9.02 -0.20 15.36
C ALA A 82 -10.05 -0.60 16.43
N TYR A 83 -10.71 -1.74 16.23
CA TYR A 83 -11.61 -2.33 17.22
C TYR A 83 -10.85 -2.66 18.52
N ARG A 84 -9.70 -3.32 18.46
CA ARG A 84 -8.87 -3.62 19.65
C ARG A 84 -8.42 -2.37 20.38
N TYR A 85 -7.96 -1.36 19.65
CA TYR A 85 -7.53 -0.10 20.26
C TYR A 85 -8.69 0.62 20.96
N SER A 86 -9.90 0.57 20.39
CA SER A 86 -11.10 1.12 21.05
C SER A 86 -11.38 0.46 22.40
N ARG A 87 -11.04 -0.83 22.56
CA ARG A 87 -11.17 -1.54 23.84
C ARG A 87 -10.16 -1.05 24.87
N VAL A 88 -8.92 -0.75 24.46
CA VAL A 88 -7.91 -0.09 25.32
C VAL A 88 -8.45 1.23 25.86
N LEU A 89 -8.97 2.09 24.97
CA LEU A 89 -9.51 3.39 25.35
C LEU A 89 -10.76 3.30 26.24
N LYS A 90 -11.53 2.21 26.10
CA LYS A 90 -12.69 1.94 26.95
C LYS A 90 -12.26 1.55 28.36
N VAL A 91 -11.36 0.58 28.50
CA VAL A 91 -10.91 0.14 29.84
C VAL A 91 -10.16 1.25 30.57
N LEU A 92 -9.43 2.07 29.83
CA LEU A 92 -8.75 3.25 30.36
C LEU A 92 -9.74 4.27 30.95
N SER A 93 -10.86 4.54 30.27
CA SER A 93 -11.92 5.41 30.83
C SER A 93 -12.70 4.79 32.00
N GLU A 94 -12.53 3.50 32.25
CA GLU A 94 -13.07 2.81 33.42
C GLU A 94 -12.03 2.72 34.55
N GLU A 95 -10.88 3.39 34.42
CA GLU A 95 -9.74 3.37 35.35
C GLU A 95 -9.21 1.96 35.62
N LYS A 96 -9.29 1.07 34.62
CA LYS A 96 -8.82 -0.32 34.70
C LYS A 96 -7.46 -0.49 34.03
N PRO A 97 -6.66 -1.48 34.45
CA PRO A 97 -5.40 -1.82 33.80
C PRO A 97 -5.57 -2.11 32.31
N THR A 98 -4.66 -1.58 31.50
CA THR A 98 -4.72 -1.65 30.04
C THR A 98 -3.83 -2.74 29.45
N GLN A 99 -2.90 -3.29 30.24
CA GLN A 99 -1.85 -4.21 29.80
C GLN A 99 -2.31 -5.36 28.87
N GLU A 100 -3.35 -6.10 29.26
CA GLU A 100 -3.89 -7.21 28.46
C GLU A 100 -4.38 -6.71 27.08
N ARG A 101 -5.14 -5.61 27.08
CA ARG A 101 -5.73 -5.05 25.86
C ARG A 101 -4.67 -4.43 24.97
N LEU A 102 -3.65 -3.79 25.54
CA LEU A 102 -2.53 -3.25 24.79
C LEU A 102 -1.71 -4.38 24.15
N GLY A 103 -1.58 -5.52 24.84
CA GLY A 103 -1.01 -6.75 24.27
C GLY A 103 -1.77 -7.25 23.03
N GLU A 104 -3.11 -7.22 23.04
CA GLU A 104 -3.91 -7.58 21.85
C GLU A 104 -3.69 -6.63 20.66
N VAL A 105 -3.51 -5.34 20.93
CA VAL A 105 -3.16 -4.33 19.91
C VAL A 105 -1.79 -4.63 19.32
N TYR A 106 -0.80 -4.92 20.16
CA TYR A 106 0.54 -5.31 19.72
C TYR A 106 0.51 -6.55 18.80
N VAL A 107 -0.19 -7.60 19.21
CA VAL A 107 -0.38 -8.82 18.38
C VAL A 107 -1.12 -8.49 17.09
N GLY A 108 -2.14 -7.63 17.14
CA GLY A 108 -2.88 -7.20 15.95
C GLY A 108 -2.01 -6.43 14.97
N ALA A 109 -1.12 -5.56 15.47
CA ALA A 109 -0.17 -4.83 14.64
C ALA A 109 0.85 -5.77 13.98
N LEU A 110 1.37 -6.78 14.69
CA LEU A 110 2.22 -7.82 14.08
C LEU A 110 1.50 -8.60 12.98
N ALA A 111 0.24 -8.99 13.21
CA ALA A 111 -0.57 -9.66 12.19
C ALA A 111 -0.76 -8.76 10.96
N GLY A 112 -1.04 -7.47 11.15
CA GLY A 112 -1.15 -6.49 10.06
C GLY A 112 0.15 -6.35 9.25
N MET A 113 1.31 -6.39 9.90
CA MET A 113 2.61 -6.41 9.21
C MET A 113 2.72 -7.62 8.30
N GLU A 114 2.39 -8.80 8.82
CA GLU A 114 2.49 -10.06 8.11
C GLU A 114 1.54 -10.11 6.91
N CYS A 115 0.26 -9.76 7.11
CA CYS A 115 -0.71 -9.66 6.01
C CYS A 115 -0.22 -8.67 4.93
N SER A 116 0.38 -7.56 5.32
CA SER A 116 0.93 -6.58 4.37
C SER A 116 2.11 -7.15 3.57
N ARG A 117 2.95 -7.99 4.19
CA ARG A 117 4.08 -8.66 3.54
C ARG A 117 3.59 -9.72 2.55
N GLU A 118 2.63 -10.55 2.95
CA GLU A 118 2.01 -11.54 2.08
C GLU A 118 1.33 -10.89 0.87
N ALA A 119 0.61 -9.79 1.08
CA ALA A 119 -0.03 -9.04 0.00
C ALA A 119 1.00 -8.44 -0.99
N GLN A 120 2.14 -7.94 -0.52
CA GLN A 120 3.21 -7.46 -1.40
C GLN A 120 3.79 -8.59 -2.26
N GLN A 121 4.06 -9.74 -1.64
CA GLN A 121 4.51 -10.94 -2.37
C GLN A 121 3.46 -11.36 -3.40
N GLY A 122 2.20 -11.29 -3.03
CA GLY A 122 1.07 -11.57 -3.91
C GLY A 122 1.01 -10.67 -5.13
N MET A 123 1.15 -9.36 -4.95
CA MET A 123 1.21 -8.41 -6.07
C MET A 123 2.41 -8.66 -6.98
N ALA A 124 3.56 -9.08 -6.43
CA ALA A 124 4.71 -9.48 -7.24
C ALA A 124 4.46 -10.78 -8.03
N VAL A 125 3.75 -11.75 -7.45
CA VAL A 125 3.30 -12.96 -8.16
C VAL A 125 2.36 -12.57 -9.30
N PHE A 126 1.30 -11.80 -9.01
CA PHE A 126 0.35 -11.37 -10.03
C PHE A 126 1.02 -10.61 -11.16
N ARG A 127 1.97 -9.72 -10.86
CA ARG A 127 2.73 -9.01 -11.89
C ARG A 127 3.39 -9.95 -12.90
N ARG A 128 4.12 -10.96 -12.40
CA ARG A 128 4.84 -11.92 -13.25
C ARG A 128 3.88 -12.75 -14.09
N GLU A 129 2.79 -13.24 -13.48
CA GLU A 129 1.77 -14.01 -14.20
C GLU A 129 1.09 -13.17 -15.28
N PHE A 130 0.76 -11.91 -14.97
CA PHE A 130 0.16 -10.99 -15.93
C PHE A 130 1.10 -10.67 -17.10
N GLU A 131 2.36 -10.33 -16.85
CA GLU A 131 3.37 -10.10 -17.90
C GLU A 131 3.60 -11.35 -18.77
N SER A 132 3.64 -12.53 -18.15
CA SER A 132 3.73 -13.82 -18.83
C SER A 132 2.52 -14.09 -19.73
N ALA A 133 1.32 -13.88 -19.21
CA ALA A 133 0.07 -14.05 -19.94
C ALA A 133 0.00 -13.13 -21.17
N ILE A 134 0.31 -11.84 -21.01
CA ILE A 134 0.34 -10.89 -22.14
C ILE A 134 1.35 -11.33 -23.21
N THR A 135 2.52 -11.81 -22.81
CA THR A 135 3.55 -12.30 -23.75
C THR A 135 3.04 -13.52 -24.53
N ARG A 136 2.46 -14.51 -23.83
CA ARG A 136 1.94 -15.74 -24.45
C ARG A 136 0.78 -15.45 -25.39
N VAL A 137 -0.17 -14.63 -24.96
CA VAL A 137 -1.32 -14.25 -25.77
C VAL A 137 -0.87 -13.48 -27.02
N THR A 138 0.08 -12.55 -26.87
CA THR A 138 0.64 -11.83 -28.02
C THR A 138 1.32 -12.78 -29.02
N ALA A 139 2.05 -13.78 -28.54
CA ALA A 139 2.66 -14.79 -29.40
C ALA A 139 1.61 -15.60 -30.18
N ILE A 140 0.53 -16.05 -29.52
CA ILE A 140 -0.57 -16.78 -30.16
C ILE A 140 -1.18 -15.92 -31.29
N LEU A 141 -1.47 -14.65 -31.00
CA LEU A 141 -2.06 -13.74 -32.00
C LEU A 141 -1.10 -13.53 -33.19
N ASN A 142 0.20 -13.32 -32.95
CA ASN A 142 1.18 -13.15 -34.01
C ASN A 142 1.40 -14.40 -34.88
N THR A 143 1.11 -15.61 -34.35
CA THR A 143 1.20 -16.84 -35.14
C THR A 143 -0.02 -17.08 -36.02
N LYS A 144 -1.20 -16.61 -35.59
CA LYS A 144 -2.47 -16.86 -36.30
C LYS A 144 -2.85 -15.76 -37.27
N TYR A 145 -2.47 -14.53 -37.00
CA TYR A 145 -2.78 -13.38 -37.85
C TYR A 145 -1.51 -12.89 -38.55
N GLU A 146 -1.65 -12.39 -39.79
CA GLU A 146 -0.54 -11.73 -40.48
C GLU A 146 0.00 -10.57 -39.63
N ILE A 147 1.33 -10.44 -39.61
CA ILE A 147 2.01 -9.38 -38.86
C ILE A 147 1.45 -8.02 -39.30
N GLY A 148 0.84 -7.29 -38.35
CA GLY A 148 0.20 -5.99 -38.61
C GLY A 148 -1.33 -6.03 -38.65
N THR A 149 -1.95 -7.21 -38.61
CA THR A 149 -3.40 -7.35 -38.46
C THR A 149 -3.82 -6.85 -37.08
N LYS A 150 -4.63 -5.80 -37.03
CA LYS A 150 -5.19 -5.30 -35.76
C LYS A 150 -6.30 -6.23 -35.29
N THR A 151 -6.04 -6.96 -34.21
CA THR A 151 -7.08 -7.63 -33.43
C THR A 151 -7.64 -6.66 -32.39
N LEU A 152 -8.87 -6.92 -31.91
CA LEU A 152 -9.46 -6.13 -30.84
C LEU A 152 -8.55 -6.10 -29.62
N LEU A 153 -7.90 -7.21 -29.25
CA LEU A 153 -6.97 -7.26 -28.12
C LEU A 153 -5.72 -6.40 -28.31
N THR A 154 -5.23 -6.26 -29.55
CA THR A 154 -4.07 -5.41 -29.88
C THR A 154 -4.43 -3.94 -30.12
N SER A 155 -5.67 -3.54 -29.83
CA SER A 155 -6.07 -2.14 -29.95
C SER A 155 -5.25 -1.22 -29.03
N THR A 156 -5.21 0.06 -29.36
CA THR A 156 -4.51 1.07 -28.55
C THR A 156 -5.09 1.13 -27.14
N GLU A 157 -6.42 1.02 -27.00
CA GLU A 157 -7.14 1.04 -25.73
C GLU A 157 -6.78 -0.17 -24.85
N ASN A 158 -6.62 -1.36 -25.44
CA ASN A 158 -6.26 -2.56 -24.70
C ASN A 158 -4.77 -2.58 -24.33
N THR A 159 -3.90 -2.06 -25.19
CA THR A 159 -2.49 -1.81 -24.86
C THR A 159 -2.34 -0.83 -23.70
N GLN A 160 -3.17 0.22 -23.70
CA GLN A 160 -3.25 1.18 -22.60
C GLN A 160 -3.76 0.52 -21.32
N ALA A 161 -4.80 -0.32 -21.39
CA ALA A 161 -5.33 -1.06 -20.25
C ALA A 161 -4.27 -1.98 -19.60
N VAL A 162 -3.45 -2.67 -20.40
CA VAL A 162 -2.32 -3.47 -19.91
C VAL A 162 -1.31 -2.60 -19.15
N SER A 163 -0.95 -1.45 -19.72
CA SER A 163 -0.01 -0.52 -19.12
C SER A 163 -0.53 0.09 -17.81
N GLU A 164 -1.83 0.39 -17.76
CA GLU A 164 -2.53 0.85 -16.56
C GLU A 164 -2.53 -0.22 -15.47
N ILE A 165 -2.84 -1.48 -15.81
CA ILE A 165 -2.79 -2.60 -14.85
C ILE A 165 -1.38 -2.71 -14.26
N LEU A 166 -0.32 -2.72 -15.09
CA LEU A 166 1.06 -2.83 -14.59
C LEU A 166 1.46 -1.66 -13.67
N THR A 167 1.10 -0.43 -14.03
CA THR A 167 1.36 0.75 -13.20
C THR A 167 0.58 0.68 -11.89
N THR A 168 -0.66 0.19 -11.94
CA THR A 168 -1.53 0.01 -10.79
C THR A 168 -0.99 -1.05 -9.83
N ILE A 169 -0.38 -2.13 -10.34
CA ILE A 169 0.30 -3.14 -9.50
C ILE A 169 1.45 -2.49 -8.71
N ASP A 170 2.26 -1.65 -9.37
CA ASP A 170 3.37 -0.97 -8.72
C ASP A 170 2.88 0.00 -7.64
N GLU A 171 1.83 0.78 -7.94
CA GLU A 171 1.17 1.66 -6.97
C GLU A 171 0.65 0.86 -5.77
N CYS A 172 -0.08 -0.23 -6.01
CA CYS A 172 -0.61 -1.08 -4.95
C CYS A 172 0.50 -1.65 -4.07
N ASN A 173 1.63 -2.05 -4.64
CA ASN A 173 2.77 -2.57 -3.89
C ASN A 173 3.39 -1.50 -2.96
N GLU A 174 3.52 -0.26 -3.42
CA GLU A 174 4.02 0.85 -2.58
C GLU A 174 3.05 1.18 -1.44
N LEU A 175 1.74 1.15 -1.69
CA LEU A 175 0.73 1.34 -0.64
C LEU A 175 0.81 0.23 0.41
N LEU A 176 0.99 -1.03 0.00
CA LEU A 176 1.15 -2.15 0.92
C LEU A 176 2.45 -2.05 1.75
N LYS A 177 3.54 -1.54 1.17
CA LYS A 177 4.76 -1.20 1.92
C LYS A 177 4.49 -0.11 2.95
N GLN A 178 3.69 0.90 2.62
CA GLN A 178 3.30 1.94 3.57
C GLN A 178 2.45 1.36 4.70
N CYS A 179 1.44 0.54 4.41
CA CYS A 179 0.66 -0.17 5.42
C CYS A 179 1.55 -0.99 6.36
N ASN A 180 2.50 -1.75 5.81
CA ASN A 180 3.45 -2.54 6.61
C ASN A 180 4.26 -1.65 7.58
N ARG A 181 4.76 -0.49 7.12
CA ARG A 181 5.50 0.47 7.95
C ARG A 181 4.64 1.04 9.08
N GLU A 182 3.38 1.39 8.79
CA GLU A 182 2.45 1.90 9.80
C GLU A 182 2.15 0.85 10.88
N PHE A 183 1.90 -0.41 10.48
CA PHE A 183 1.73 -1.49 11.43
C PHE A 183 3.01 -1.74 12.26
N ALA A 184 4.19 -1.72 11.63
CA ALA A 184 5.47 -1.90 12.33
C ALA A 184 5.74 -0.79 13.35
N LYS A 185 5.42 0.46 12.98
CA LYS A 185 5.50 1.61 13.89
C LYS A 185 4.60 1.40 15.10
N LEU A 186 3.34 1.02 14.89
CA LEU A 186 2.41 0.79 15.99
C LEU A 186 2.82 -0.41 16.86
N ALA A 187 3.30 -1.50 16.27
CA ALA A 187 3.82 -2.65 17.00
C ALA A 187 5.01 -2.24 17.89
N LYS A 188 5.91 -1.40 17.37
CA LYS A 188 7.03 -0.87 18.17
C LYS A 188 6.53 -0.03 19.35
N GLN A 189 5.52 0.82 19.13
CA GLN A 189 4.94 1.70 20.14
C GLN A 189 4.19 0.93 21.23
N THR A 190 3.50 -0.14 20.87
CA THR A 190 2.65 -0.94 21.77
C THR A 190 3.38 -2.13 22.39
N ARG A 191 4.68 -2.29 22.13
CA ARG A 191 5.49 -3.40 22.64
C ARG A 191 5.59 -3.40 24.17
N ASP A 192 5.74 -2.21 24.75
CA ASP A 192 5.69 -2.05 26.20
C ASP A 192 4.24 -1.97 26.66
N VAL A 193 3.70 -3.12 27.03
CA VAL A 193 2.31 -3.25 27.44
C VAL A 193 1.98 -2.50 28.75
N GLY A 194 2.99 -2.15 29.56
CA GLY A 194 2.81 -1.39 30.80
C GLY A 194 2.95 0.12 30.64
N SER A 195 3.27 0.60 29.43
CA SER A 195 3.60 2.00 29.18
C SER A 195 2.47 2.97 29.48
N ILE A 196 1.22 2.61 29.13
CA ILE A 196 0.02 3.43 29.41
C ILE A 196 -0.29 3.44 30.91
N ASP A 197 -0.25 2.27 31.56
CA ASP A 197 -0.57 2.15 33.00
C ASP A 197 0.47 2.87 33.88
N SER A 198 1.73 2.96 33.42
CA SER A 198 2.81 3.68 34.11
C SER A 198 2.76 5.20 33.92
N ASN A 199 2.09 5.68 32.86
CA ASN A 199 1.97 7.09 32.52
C ASN A 199 0.53 7.38 32.06
N LEU A 200 -0.40 7.44 33.02
CA LEU A 200 -1.82 7.62 32.73
C LEU A 200 -2.06 8.88 31.86
N PRO A 201 -2.65 8.74 30.67
CA PRO A 201 -2.99 9.86 29.81
C PRO A 201 -4.10 10.71 30.43
N SER A 202 -4.18 11.98 30.04
CA SER A 202 -5.29 12.83 30.47
C SER A 202 -6.63 12.42 29.83
N GLU A 203 -7.74 12.87 30.40
CA GLU A 203 -9.07 12.62 29.81
C GLU A 203 -9.19 13.26 28.42
N GLU A 204 -8.61 14.45 28.22
CA GLU A 204 -8.60 15.12 26.91
C GLU A 204 -7.81 14.31 25.88
N GLU A 205 -6.68 13.72 26.25
CA GLU A 205 -5.90 12.82 25.38
C GLU A 205 -6.71 11.57 25.03
N THR A 206 -7.35 10.96 26.02
CA THR A 206 -8.19 9.77 25.85
C THR A 206 -9.38 10.05 24.93
N GLN A 207 -10.06 11.18 25.12
CA GLN A 207 -11.19 11.59 24.29
C GLN A 207 -10.75 11.90 22.85
N LEU A 208 -9.61 12.59 22.67
CA LEU A 208 -9.04 12.87 21.36
C LEU A 208 -8.69 11.57 20.62
N MET A 209 -8.05 10.62 21.31
CA MET A 209 -7.70 9.32 20.72
C MET A 209 -8.92 8.50 20.36
N ARG A 210 -9.95 8.50 21.23
CA ARG A 210 -11.23 7.84 20.95
C ARG A 210 -11.84 8.38 19.66
N ALA A 211 -11.89 9.70 19.50
CA ALA A 211 -12.41 10.33 18.29
C ALA A 211 -11.61 9.96 17.04
N LYS A 212 -10.28 9.93 17.12
CA LYS A 212 -9.40 9.58 15.99
C LYS A 212 -9.53 8.12 15.57
N TRP A 213 -9.47 7.18 16.52
CA TRP A 213 -9.60 5.75 16.24
C TRP A 213 -11.01 5.39 15.78
N GLN A 214 -12.04 6.02 16.35
CA GLN A 214 -13.41 5.86 15.87
C GLN A 214 -13.55 6.35 14.42
N THR A 215 -13.01 7.53 14.12
CA THR A 215 -13.00 8.06 12.75
C THR A 215 -12.29 7.10 11.81
N PHE A 216 -11.12 6.57 12.19
CA PHE A 216 -10.40 5.59 11.37
C PHE A 216 -11.24 4.33 11.13
N HIS A 217 -11.80 3.73 12.20
CA HIS A 217 -12.67 2.55 12.11
C HIS A 217 -13.88 2.80 11.21
N ASP A 218 -14.62 3.89 11.45
CA ASP A 218 -15.80 4.26 10.68
C ASP A 218 -15.48 4.59 9.23
N ASN A 219 -14.20 4.84 8.92
CA ASN A 219 -13.71 5.04 7.57
C ASN A 219 -13.12 3.77 6.91
N ILE A 220 -13.00 2.64 7.59
CA ILE A 220 -12.54 1.38 6.94
C ILE A 220 -13.49 0.21 7.15
N CYS A 221 -14.52 0.38 7.98
CA CYS A 221 -15.47 -0.67 8.32
C CYS A 221 -16.09 -1.30 7.06
N ASP A 222 -16.00 -2.61 6.93
CA ASP A 222 -16.58 -3.35 5.79
C ASP A 222 -16.00 -3.01 4.40
N VAL A 223 -15.00 -2.13 4.30
CA VAL A 223 -14.31 -1.84 3.03
C VAL A 223 -13.68 -3.11 2.47
N TRP A 224 -13.08 -3.94 3.33
CA TRP A 224 -12.55 -5.25 2.95
C TRP A 224 -13.64 -6.19 2.41
N LYS A 225 -14.85 -6.21 3.00
CA LYS A 225 -15.97 -7.03 2.49
C LYS A 225 -16.36 -6.62 1.08
N HIS A 226 -16.36 -5.32 0.80
CA HIS A 226 -16.61 -4.82 -0.55
C HIS A 226 -15.46 -5.19 -1.49
N GLY A 227 -14.21 -5.10 -1.01
CA GLY A 227 -13.04 -5.58 -1.73
C GLY A 227 -13.14 -7.05 -2.16
N TYR A 228 -13.54 -7.94 -1.25
CA TYR A 228 -13.76 -9.35 -1.55
C TYR A 228 -14.87 -9.56 -2.61
N LYS A 229 -15.87 -8.68 -2.68
CA LYS A 229 -16.87 -8.73 -3.77
C LYS A 229 -16.24 -8.33 -5.10
N ILE A 230 -15.40 -7.30 -5.12
CA ILE A 230 -14.67 -6.86 -6.32
C ILE A 230 -13.75 -7.97 -6.84
N SER A 231 -12.96 -8.61 -5.97
CA SER A 231 -12.08 -9.71 -6.39
C SER A 231 -12.86 -10.90 -6.94
N ASN A 232 -14.03 -11.21 -6.39
CA ASN A 232 -14.91 -12.22 -6.96
C ASN A 232 -15.49 -11.80 -8.32
N GLN A 233 -15.87 -10.53 -8.50
CA GLN A 233 -16.34 -10.00 -9.79
C GLN A 233 -15.25 -10.02 -10.86
N ILE A 234 -13.98 -9.83 -10.48
CA ILE A 234 -12.85 -9.95 -11.39
C ILE A 234 -12.77 -11.34 -12.01
N LEU A 235 -13.14 -12.41 -11.29
CA LEU A 235 -13.15 -13.77 -11.85
C LEU A 235 -14.50 -14.14 -12.48
N TYR A 236 -15.59 -13.77 -11.81
CA TYR A 236 -16.97 -14.06 -12.22
C TYR A 236 -17.73 -12.75 -12.38
N PRO A 237 -17.64 -12.08 -13.55
CA PRO A 237 -18.37 -10.85 -13.81
C PRO A 237 -19.85 -11.18 -13.69
N ILE A 238 -20.62 -10.26 -13.11
CA ILE A 238 -22.07 -10.41 -13.10
C ILE A 238 -22.49 -10.35 -14.56
N LEU A 239 -23.00 -11.47 -15.10
CA LEU A 239 -23.65 -11.49 -16.40
C LEU A 239 -24.69 -10.37 -16.40
N ASP A 240 -24.63 -9.48 -17.39
CA ASP A 240 -25.62 -8.44 -17.65
C ASP A 240 -26.98 -9.06 -18.04
N ASN A 241 -27.59 -9.83 -17.14
CA ASN A 241 -29.02 -9.99 -17.10
C ASN A 241 -29.51 -8.86 -16.21
N PRO A 242 -30.01 -7.73 -16.77
CA PRO A 242 -30.70 -6.77 -15.95
C PRO A 242 -31.84 -7.52 -15.24
N PRO A 243 -31.98 -7.42 -13.90
CA PRO A 243 -33.20 -7.91 -13.28
C PRO A 243 -34.37 -7.20 -13.99
N ASN A 244 -35.33 -8.01 -14.46
CA ASN A 244 -36.56 -7.53 -15.07
C ASN A 244 -37.04 -6.28 -14.33
N ALA A 245 -37.40 -5.24 -15.09
CA ALA A 245 -37.72 -3.92 -14.56
C ALA A 245 -38.81 -3.92 -13.47
N SER A 246 -39.53 -5.03 -13.28
CA SER A 246 -40.50 -5.28 -12.22
C SER A 246 -39.92 -5.45 -10.81
N GLU A 247 -38.64 -5.81 -10.63
CA GLU A 247 -38.05 -6.00 -9.29
C GLU A 247 -37.40 -4.74 -8.69
N ARG A 248 -37.30 -3.65 -9.46
CA ARG A 248 -36.69 -2.38 -8.99
C ARG A 248 -37.49 -1.67 -7.88
N ARG A 249 -38.68 -2.14 -7.51
CA ARG A 249 -39.47 -1.56 -6.43
C ARG A 249 -39.42 -2.47 -5.19
N LYS A 250 -38.30 -2.47 -4.44
CA LYS A 250 -38.31 -2.68 -2.96
C LYS A 250 -36.95 -2.69 -2.23
N SER A 251 -35.79 -2.49 -2.88
CA SER A 251 -34.57 -2.20 -2.10
C SER A 251 -34.31 -0.70 -2.10
N ARG A 252 -34.64 -0.01 -0.99
CA ARG A 252 -33.97 1.25 -0.65
C ARG A 252 -32.47 0.92 -0.59
N LYS A 253 -31.74 1.17 -1.68
CA LYS A 253 -30.28 1.04 -1.70
C LYS A 253 -29.76 2.10 -0.74
N ASN A 254 -29.35 1.67 0.45
CA ASN A 254 -28.40 2.41 1.27
C ASN A 254 -27.24 2.76 0.34
N VAL A 255 -27.15 4.03 -0.04
CA VAL A 255 -25.97 4.56 -0.71
C VAL A 255 -24.83 4.36 0.28
N SER A 256 -23.90 3.46 -0.04
CA SER A 256 -22.81 3.10 0.86
C SER A 256 -22.09 4.37 1.29
N LEU A 257 -22.06 4.65 2.59
CA LEU A 257 -21.48 5.86 3.21
C LEU A 257 -20.08 6.20 2.68
N TRP A 258 -19.33 5.18 2.27
CA TRP A 258 -18.07 5.26 1.52
C TRP A 258 -18.10 6.29 0.40
N ARG A 259 -19.10 6.24 -0.48
CA ARG A 259 -19.19 7.13 -1.65
C ARG A 259 -19.34 8.61 -1.25
N ILE A 260 -19.94 8.89 -0.08
CA ILE A 260 -20.09 10.23 0.48
C ILE A 260 -18.83 10.68 1.22
N LEU A 261 -18.12 9.75 1.88
CA LEU A 261 -16.88 10.01 2.59
C LEU A 261 -15.72 10.34 1.63
N PHE A 262 -15.60 9.61 0.52
CA PHE A 262 -14.60 9.87 -0.52
C PHE A 262 -14.75 11.26 -1.16
N GLN A 263 -15.98 11.65 -1.53
CA GLN A 263 -16.26 13.00 -2.06
C GLN A 263 -16.00 14.13 -1.05
N ARG A 264 -15.95 13.82 0.26
CA ARG A 264 -15.66 14.79 1.31
C ARG A 264 -14.18 14.89 1.65
N GLN A 265 -13.38 13.87 1.38
CA GLN A 265 -11.93 13.90 1.61
C GLN A 265 -11.23 14.73 0.52
N ASP A 266 -11.55 14.53 -0.75
CA ASP A 266 -11.06 15.36 -1.88
C ASP A 266 -11.27 16.86 -1.63
N LYS A 267 -12.41 17.23 -1.03
CA LYS A 267 -12.72 18.64 -0.71
C LYS A 267 -11.90 19.21 0.44
N ARG A 268 -11.46 18.38 1.40
CA ARG A 268 -10.63 18.86 2.52
C ARG A 268 -9.18 19.04 2.11
N ASP A 269 -8.68 18.18 1.23
CA ASP A 269 -7.32 18.27 0.72
C ASP A 269 -7.16 19.45 -0.25
N PHE A 270 -8.21 19.77 -1.03
CA PHE A 270 -8.27 21.01 -1.83
C PHE A 270 -8.21 22.29 -0.97
N ILE A 271 -8.95 22.33 0.16
CA ILE A 271 -8.99 23.52 1.04
C ILE A 271 -7.67 23.69 1.83
N ARG A 272 -6.94 22.61 2.12
CA ARG A 272 -5.62 22.69 2.77
C ARG A 272 -4.51 23.16 1.82
N SER A 273 -4.63 22.91 0.52
CA SER A 273 -3.63 23.36 -0.47
C SER A 273 -3.70 24.87 -0.76
N THR A 274 -4.83 25.53 -0.51
CA THR A 274 -5.03 26.96 -0.82
C THR A 274 -4.67 27.93 0.30
N ASN A 275 -4.25 27.45 1.47
CA ASN A 275 -3.86 28.31 2.60
C ASN A 275 -2.34 28.49 2.77
N ALA A 276 -1.55 28.14 1.76
CA ALA A 276 -0.16 28.58 1.69
C ALA A 276 -0.12 30.05 1.22
N LEU A 277 -0.05 30.98 2.18
CA LEU A 277 0.28 32.39 1.93
C LEU A 277 1.69 32.52 1.30
N PRO A 278 1.97 33.63 0.59
CA PRO A 278 2.93 33.66 -0.51
C PRO A 278 4.39 33.64 -0.06
N ALA A 279 5.22 33.03 -0.90
CA ALA A 279 6.66 33.08 -0.84
C ALA A 279 7.16 34.53 -0.92
N ILE A 280 7.89 34.96 0.11
CA ILE A 280 8.73 36.16 0.05
C ILE A 280 9.94 35.82 -0.83
N GLY A 281 10.01 36.49 -1.98
CA GLY A 281 11.15 36.47 -2.89
C GLY A 281 12.33 37.34 -2.42
N PRO A 282 13.46 37.27 -3.13
CA PRO A 282 14.79 37.34 -2.54
C PRO A 282 15.45 38.72 -2.66
N GLU A 283 16.41 39.01 -1.79
CA GLU A 283 17.41 40.05 -2.03
C GLU A 283 18.80 39.58 -1.57
N VAL A 284 19.81 40.12 -2.25
CA VAL A 284 21.07 39.49 -2.67
C VAL A 284 22.27 40.04 -1.89
N ALA A 285 23.25 39.15 -1.63
CA ALA A 285 24.73 39.27 -1.46
C ALA A 285 25.31 40.41 -0.58
N PHE A 286 26.35 40.20 0.23
CA PHE A 286 27.76 39.92 -0.12
C PHE A 286 28.52 39.50 1.17
N GLY A 287 29.42 38.51 1.16
CA GLY A 287 30.89 38.69 1.19
C GLY A 287 31.40 39.12 2.60
N THR A 288 32.33 38.48 3.30
CA THR A 288 33.55 37.75 2.93
C THR A 288 34.14 37.12 4.21
N SER A 289 34.81 35.97 4.09
CA SER A 289 35.68 35.36 5.12
C SER A 289 36.98 36.18 5.27
N PRO A 290 37.78 36.07 6.38
CA PRO A 290 38.77 34.97 6.44
C PRO A 290 39.25 34.48 7.85
N GLU A 291 39.77 33.25 7.83
CA GLU A 291 41.03 32.71 8.43
C GLU A 291 41.37 32.61 9.95
N LEU A 292 41.78 31.36 10.28
CA LEU A 292 42.94 30.88 11.06
C LEU A 292 43.08 31.19 12.57
N GLN A 293 43.19 30.12 13.39
CA GLN A 293 44.48 29.66 13.95
C GLN A 293 44.37 28.38 14.81
N THR A 294 45.36 27.51 14.62
CA THR A 294 45.74 26.30 15.36
C THR A 294 46.66 26.61 16.56
N ASN A 295 46.60 25.80 17.63
CA ASN A 295 47.70 25.45 18.58
C ASN A 295 47.17 24.32 19.51
N VAL A 296 47.69 23.07 19.53
CA VAL A 296 48.92 22.56 20.21
C VAL A 296 48.86 22.85 21.73
N THR A 297 48.84 21.89 22.66
CA THR A 297 49.97 21.04 23.11
C THR A 297 49.48 19.98 24.13
N ASN A 298 50.02 18.75 24.09
CA ASN A 298 50.12 17.80 25.23
C ASN A 298 51.52 17.88 25.82
N PRO A 299 51.74 17.51 27.10
CA PRO A 299 52.65 16.36 27.31
C PRO A 299 52.39 15.45 28.54
N VAL A 300 52.73 14.16 28.33
CA VAL A 300 53.61 13.28 29.16
C VAL A 300 53.00 12.37 30.28
N ASN A 301 53.08 11.06 29.98
CA ASN A 301 53.09 9.80 30.77
C ASN A 301 54.38 9.67 31.66
N PRO A 302 54.82 8.53 32.27
CA PRO A 302 54.33 7.13 32.33
C PRO A 302 54.41 6.45 33.73
N THR A 303 53.89 5.22 33.88
CA THR A 303 54.56 4.07 34.57
C THR A 303 53.79 2.80 34.18
N GLU A 304 54.26 2.00 33.21
CA GLU A 304 55.01 0.72 33.39
C GLU A 304 54.36 -0.33 34.30
N GLY A 305 54.10 -1.52 33.74
CA GLY A 305 53.57 -2.68 34.45
C GLY A 305 53.19 -3.85 33.56
N LEU A 306 54.17 -4.37 32.84
CA LEU A 306 54.18 -5.57 31.99
C LEU A 306 53.81 -6.84 32.79
N VAL A 307 52.97 -7.76 32.29
CA VAL A 307 53.23 -9.22 32.21
C VAL A 307 52.34 -9.84 31.13
N SER A 308 53.02 -10.67 30.33
CA SER A 308 52.64 -11.41 29.13
C SER A 308 51.95 -12.75 29.42
N SER A 309 51.11 -13.20 28.46
CA SER A 309 50.94 -14.57 27.94
C SER A 309 49.62 -14.57 27.15
N GLY A 310 49.49 -14.81 25.83
CA GLY A 310 50.36 -15.47 24.86
C GLY A 310 49.72 -16.78 24.41
N THR A 311 49.03 -16.80 23.27
CA THR A 311 48.87 -17.89 22.24
C THR A 311 47.70 -17.56 21.28
N THR A 312 48.00 -17.06 20.06
CA THR A 312 48.02 -17.73 18.73
C THR A 312 46.63 -18.07 18.19
N GLU A 313 46.15 -17.28 17.22
CA GLU A 313 46.18 -17.54 15.76
C GLU A 313 45.05 -18.49 15.33
N ASP A 314 44.08 -18.01 14.55
CA ASP A 314 44.20 -18.20 13.11
C ASP A 314 43.27 -17.28 12.30
N HIS A 315 43.81 -16.85 11.17
CA HIS A 315 43.19 -16.02 10.15
C HIS A 315 42.43 -16.89 9.16
N ASP A 316 41.23 -16.47 8.74
CA ASP A 316 40.78 -16.79 7.38
C ASP A 316 39.94 -15.65 6.80
N ASN A 317 40.51 -15.03 5.76
CA ASN A 317 39.90 -14.04 4.89
C ASN A 317 39.35 -14.76 3.65
N ILE A 318 38.06 -14.59 3.32
CA ILE A 318 37.57 -14.71 1.94
C ILE A 318 36.59 -13.55 1.63
N PRO A 319 36.77 -12.85 0.48
CA PRO A 319 36.01 -11.64 0.14
C PRO A 319 34.72 -11.98 -0.61
N THR A 320 33.62 -11.31 -0.26
CA THR A 320 32.39 -11.34 -1.07
C THR A 320 32.14 -9.99 -1.72
N LYS A 321 32.50 -9.91 -3.01
CA LYS A 321 31.94 -8.93 -3.96
C LYS A 321 30.44 -9.22 -4.10
N GLY A 322 29.61 -8.37 -3.51
CA GLY A 322 28.16 -8.36 -3.71
C GLY A 322 27.75 -7.26 -4.67
N THR A 323 27.67 -7.59 -5.95
CA THR A 323 27.16 -6.74 -7.02
C THR A 323 25.68 -6.40 -6.75
N SER A 324 25.33 -5.12 -6.74
CA SER A 324 23.94 -4.65 -6.72
C SER A 324 23.17 -5.23 -7.93
N PRO A 325 21.96 -5.78 -7.77
CA PRO A 325 21.13 -6.10 -8.93
C PRO A 325 20.61 -4.78 -9.50
N LYS A 326 21.21 -4.36 -10.62
CA LYS A 326 20.61 -3.34 -11.50
C LYS A 326 19.29 -3.91 -12.02
N ILE A 327 18.19 -3.34 -11.56
CA ILE A 327 16.86 -3.53 -12.15
C ILE A 327 16.98 -3.16 -13.65
N PRO A 328 16.65 -4.06 -14.60
CA PRO A 328 16.69 -3.71 -16.01
C PRO A 328 15.54 -2.74 -16.33
N PRO A 329 15.72 -1.79 -17.27
CA PRO A 329 14.64 -0.90 -17.70
C PRO A 329 13.69 -1.67 -18.63
N PHE A 330 12.84 -2.54 -18.07
CA PHE A 330 11.87 -3.34 -18.82
C PHE A 330 10.75 -2.51 -19.46
N ARG A 331 10.50 -1.28 -18.96
CA ARG A 331 9.57 -0.33 -19.59
C ARG A 331 9.87 -0.11 -21.08
N LYS A 332 11.14 -0.13 -21.52
CA LYS A 332 11.47 0.05 -22.96
C LYS A 332 11.23 -1.18 -23.82
N ARG A 333 11.26 -2.39 -23.26
CA ARG A 333 11.03 -3.63 -24.04
C ARG A 333 9.54 -3.93 -24.24
N LEU A 334 8.68 -3.63 -23.28
CA LEU A 334 7.24 -3.86 -23.45
C LEU A 334 6.64 -2.97 -24.57
N PHE A 335 7.11 -1.72 -24.68
CA PHE A 335 6.73 -0.82 -25.78
C PHE A 335 7.23 -1.30 -27.16
N LEU A 336 8.31 -2.08 -27.22
CA LEU A 336 8.82 -2.64 -28.48
C LEU A 336 8.02 -3.85 -28.97
N PHE A 337 7.25 -4.51 -28.11
CA PHE A 337 6.41 -5.66 -28.47
C PHE A 337 4.95 -5.30 -28.75
N LEU A 338 4.46 -4.15 -28.26
CA LEU A 338 3.06 -3.72 -28.42
C LEU A 338 2.86 -2.57 -29.41
N ALA A 339 3.93 -1.98 -29.94
CA ALA A 339 3.82 -0.99 -31.02
C ALA A 339 3.83 -1.69 -32.39
N PRO A 340 2.80 -1.50 -33.24
CA PRO A 340 2.92 -1.86 -34.65
C PRO A 340 4.08 -1.05 -35.24
N LYS A 341 5.07 -1.72 -35.84
CA LYS A 341 6.09 -1.04 -36.63
C LYS A 341 5.40 -0.42 -37.86
N PHE A 342 5.01 0.85 -37.75
CA PHE A 342 4.67 1.65 -38.92
C PHE A 342 5.98 2.02 -39.62
N ILE A 343 6.26 1.36 -40.74
CA ILE A 343 7.16 1.85 -41.78
C ILE A 343 6.23 2.26 -42.93
N VAL A 344 6.26 3.55 -43.28
CA VAL A 344 5.65 4.11 -44.50
C VAL A 344 6.51 3.72 -45.70
#